data_AF-A0A9W9X179-F1
#
_entry.id   AF-A0A9W9X179-F1
#
_cell.length_a   1.000
_cell.length_b   1.000
_cell.length_c   1.000
_cell.angle_alpha   90.00
_cell.angle_beta   90.00
_cell.angle_gamma   90.00
#
_symmetry.space_group_name_H-M   'P 1'
#
loop_
_entity.id
_entity.type
_entity.pdbx_description
1 polymer ?
#
loop_
_entity_poly.entity_id
_entity_poly.type
_entity_poly.pdbx_seq_one_letter_code
_entity_poly.pdbx_strand_id
1 'polypeptide(L)'
;MTGFAKFALSVQKVRAAIHSRRKAGAKDQRGSSLRTEPAGPPPSSPWDLPVEIQIRIFAYSGITDFHPLRLVCKAFYQLLTRNEHEIVRQYLRLRRHGTLPSPIDDDRIYTRNPGDDVVLLSDLFPPSKSARGGHLYTFKYLHGLRRRQMLCSRLCYYLADRILDRFVQTEPAVMKASFPAKRNERNALVKRGIASIWFHLAPLMYYTLYFLESYASARREHTNMLVQKYEAGQLPVPLPLDIRERMYRELQTRILQSPPFTNTAALVATHHCMHLLVSYIRYAMSPDGQAEINDSWISSLLTLAPFVRIVEFFSAEIGDGGSQRTQRKEFMYNFYQDTTMYEKDHMNSVVFARATAQNLHGSVQDIWFTAAEAELRNRRAIHHDVEHVWVWSGIPIVFGCPDCHPTRGWQA
;
A
#
# COMPACT_ATOMS: atom_id res chain seq x y z
N MET A 1 -9.02 32.71 -23.03
CA MET A 1 -9.91 33.12 -21.91
C MET A 1 -11.35 32.70 -22.19
N THR A 2 -11.70 31.43 -21.99
CA THR A 2 -13.07 30.92 -22.15
C THR A 2 -13.18 29.58 -21.43
N GLY A 3 -13.85 29.55 -20.28
CA GLY A 3 -14.08 28.31 -19.50
C GLY A 3 -14.87 28.57 -18.22
N PHE A 4 -14.46 29.59 -17.46
CA PHE A 4 -15.11 29.90 -16.18
C PHE A 4 -16.47 30.62 -16.32
N ALA A 5 -16.67 31.43 -17.36
CA ALA A 5 -17.94 32.14 -17.58
C ALA A 5 -19.14 31.20 -17.89
N LYS A 6 -18.88 30.05 -18.53
CA LYS A 6 -19.93 29.07 -18.87
C LYS A 6 -20.43 28.28 -17.65
N PHE A 7 -19.56 28.03 -16.66
CA PHE A 7 -19.96 27.37 -15.41
C PHE A 7 -20.80 28.29 -14.51
N ALA A 8 -20.45 29.58 -14.40
CA ALA A 8 -21.21 30.54 -13.59
C ALA A 8 -22.66 30.73 -14.08
N LEU A 9 -22.88 30.77 -15.40
CA LEU A 9 -24.20 30.87 -16.02
C LEU A 9 -25.08 29.62 -15.79
N SER A 10 -24.47 28.43 -15.67
CA SER A 10 -25.19 27.18 -15.38
C SER A 10 -25.67 27.11 -13.93
N VAL A 11 -24.86 27.60 -12.98
CA VAL A 11 -25.22 27.60 -11.55
C VAL A 11 -26.33 28.60 -11.23
N GLN A 12 -26.35 29.76 -11.89
CA GLN A 12 -27.44 30.74 -11.72
C GLN A 12 -28.79 30.25 -12.26
N LYS A 13 -28.81 29.53 -13.40
CA LYS A 13 -30.04 28.94 -13.95
C LYS A 13 -30.63 27.85 -13.05
N VAL A 14 -29.78 27.02 -12.43
CA VAL A 14 -30.22 25.98 -11.49
C VAL A 14 -30.76 26.58 -10.18
N ARG A 15 -30.13 27.64 -9.65
CA ARG A 15 -30.66 28.35 -8.47
C ARG A 15 -31.99 29.06 -8.75
N ALA A 16 -32.18 29.65 -9.93
CA ALA A 16 -33.45 30.27 -10.32
C ALA A 16 -34.59 29.25 -10.43
N ALA A 17 -34.32 28.05 -10.95
CA ALA A 17 -35.31 26.97 -11.05
C ALA A 17 -35.72 26.39 -9.68
N ILE A 18 -34.81 26.39 -8.69
CA ILE A 18 -35.12 25.95 -7.32
C ILE A 18 -35.97 27.00 -6.58
N HIS A 19 -35.73 28.30 -6.81
CA HIS A 19 -36.51 29.38 -6.20
C HIS A 19 -37.90 29.57 -6.85
N SER A 20 -38.07 29.32 -8.15
CA SER A 20 -39.39 29.37 -8.81
C SER A 20 -40.31 28.23 -8.33
N ARG A 21 -39.75 27.04 -8.08
CA ARG A 21 -40.51 25.88 -7.57
C ARG A 21 -41.00 26.06 -6.12
N ARG A 22 -40.28 26.85 -5.30
CA ARG A 22 -40.70 27.19 -3.94
C ARG A 22 -41.78 28.27 -3.86
N LYS A 23 -41.93 29.12 -4.89
CA LYS A 23 -43.00 30.13 -4.96
C LYS A 23 -44.32 29.62 -5.56
N ALA A 24 -44.29 28.51 -6.30
CA ALA A 24 -45.49 27.92 -6.92
C ALA A 24 -46.28 26.95 -6.01
N GLY A 25 -45.80 26.65 -4.80
CA GLY A 25 -46.41 25.69 -3.87
C GLY A 25 -47.47 26.25 -2.92
N ALA A 26 -47.95 27.48 -3.13
CA ALA A 26 -48.89 28.14 -2.23
C ALA A 26 -50.04 28.83 -2.99
N LYS A 27 -50.78 28.07 -3.80
CA LYS A 27 -52.17 28.36 -4.21
C LYS A 27 -52.67 27.21 -5.08
N ASP A 28 -53.58 26.41 -4.53
CA ASP A 28 -54.89 26.13 -5.14
C ASP A 28 -55.57 24.95 -4.43
N GLN A 29 -56.47 25.32 -3.51
CA GLN A 29 -57.65 24.53 -3.20
C GLN A 29 -58.77 25.02 -4.13
N ARG A 30 -59.28 24.14 -5.00
CA ARG A 30 -60.72 23.98 -5.30
C ARG A 30 -60.93 22.82 -6.26
N GLY A 31 -61.87 21.95 -5.90
CA GLY A 31 -62.06 20.63 -6.51
C GLY A 31 -62.76 20.62 -7.86
N SER A 32 -62.67 19.46 -8.50
CA SER A 32 -63.69 18.92 -9.40
C SER A 32 -63.50 17.40 -9.47
N SER A 33 -64.60 16.68 -9.25
CA SER A 33 -64.71 15.23 -9.30
C SER A 33 -64.56 14.69 -10.73
N LEU A 34 -63.89 13.55 -10.91
CA LEU A 34 -64.43 12.36 -11.62
C LEU A 34 -63.36 11.27 -11.81
N ARG A 35 -63.81 10.03 -11.59
CA ARG A 35 -63.22 8.73 -11.92
C ARG A 35 -62.10 8.19 -11.01
N THR A 36 -62.58 7.49 -9.98
CA THR A 36 -61.92 6.38 -9.30
C THR A 36 -61.69 5.24 -10.30
N GLU A 37 -60.49 5.12 -10.84
CA GLU A 37 -59.97 3.80 -11.23
C GLU A 37 -59.19 3.24 -10.03
N PRO A 38 -59.31 1.94 -9.72
CA PRO A 38 -58.54 1.36 -8.63
C PRO A 38 -57.07 1.41 -9.02
N ALA A 39 -56.34 2.37 -8.45
CA ALA A 39 -54.89 2.37 -8.48
C ALA A 39 -54.45 1.00 -7.95
N GLY A 40 -53.89 0.17 -8.84
CA GLY A 40 -53.18 -1.03 -8.45
C GLY A 40 -52.16 -0.68 -7.35
N PRO A 41 -51.76 -1.67 -6.52
CA PRO A 41 -50.79 -1.43 -5.46
C PRO A 41 -49.59 -0.66 -6.04
N PRO A 42 -49.04 0.33 -5.32
CA PRO A 42 -47.90 1.08 -5.80
C PRO A 42 -46.83 0.09 -6.25
N PRO A 43 -46.16 0.32 -7.40
CA PRO A 43 -45.16 -0.63 -7.89
C PRO A 43 -44.19 -0.90 -6.76
N SER A 44 -44.08 -2.18 -6.37
CA SER A 44 -43.11 -2.66 -5.39
C SER A 44 -41.77 -2.04 -5.74
N SER A 45 -41.08 -1.49 -4.75
CA SER A 45 -39.77 -0.92 -4.98
C SER A 45 -38.91 -1.99 -5.66
N PRO A 46 -38.11 -1.67 -6.69
CA PRO A 46 -37.17 -2.63 -7.26
C PRO A 46 -36.15 -3.14 -6.22
N TRP A 47 -36.17 -2.57 -5.01
CA TRP A 47 -35.40 -2.98 -3.84
C TRP A 47 -36.21 -3.71 -2.77
N ASP A 48 -37.43 -4.19 -3.06
CA ASP A 48 -38.18 -5.10 -2.17
C ASP A 48 -37.58 -6.53 -2.14
N LEU A 49 -36.31 -6.66 -2.54
CA LEU A 49 -35.51 -7.88 -2.45
C LEU A 49 -35.19 -8.21 -0.99
N PRO A 50 -35.05 -9.50 -0.62
CA PRO A 50 -34.47 -9.90 0.66
C PRO A 50 -33.10 -9.25 0.89
N VAL A 51 -32.83 -8.86 2.14
CA VAL A 51 -31.60 -8.12 2.52
C VAL A 51 -30.34 -8.91 2.16
N GLU A 52 -30.38 -10.24 2.19
CA GLU A 52 -29.28 -11.12 1.82
C GLU A 52 -28.92 -10.99 0.34
N ILE A 53 -29.94 -10.86 -0.53
CA ILE A 53 -29.75 -10.65 -1.97
C ILE A 53 -29.18 -9.25 -2.21
N GLN A 54 -29.71 -8.24 -1.53
CA GLN A 54 -29.19 -6.87 -1.61
C GLN A 54 -27.71 -6.80 -1.19
N ILE A 55 -27.34 -7.44 -0.08
CA ILE A 55 -25.97 -7.54 0.39
C ILE A 55 -25.07 -8.17 -0.68
N ARG A 56 -25.52 -9.26 -1.31
CA ARG A 56 -24.79 -9.92 -2.40
C ARG A 56 -24.60 -8.99 -3.59
N ILE A 57 -25.64 -8.26 -4.01
CA ILE A 57 -25.57 -7.28 -5.11
C ILE A 57 -24.51 -6.22 -4.80
N PHE A 58 -24.54 -5.62 -3.61
CA PHE A 58 -23.54 -4.62 -3.22
C PHE A 58 -22.14 -5.20 -3.02
N ALA A 59 -22.01 -6.48 -2.70
CA ALA A 59 -20.71 -7.15 -2.59
C ALA A 59 -19.99 -7.34 -3.94
N TYR A 60 -20.73 -7.30 -5.06
CA TYR A 60 -20.15 -7.29 -6.41
C TYR A 60 -19.67 -5.91 -6.87
N SER A 61 -20.07 -4.84 -6.18
CA SER A 61 -19.61 -3.48 -6.50
C SER A 61 -18.10 -3.33 -6.27
N GLY A 62 -17.48 -2.41 -7.01
CA GLY A 62 -16.10 -2.01 -6.78
C GLY A 62 -15.96 -1.19 -5.50
N ILE A 63 -14.75 -1.17 -4.90
CA ILE A 63 -14.47 -0.42 -3.67
C ILE A 63 -14.78 1.08 -3.84
N THR A 64 -14.61 1.61 -5.05
CA THR A 64 -14.89 3.02 -5.40
C THR A 64 -16.37 3.35 -5.49
N ASP A 65 -17.24 2.35 -5.60
CA ASP A 65 -18.65 2.55 -5.92
C ASP A 65 -19.48 2.79 -4.66
N PHE A 66 -19.03 2.32 -3.49
CA PHE A 66 -19.79 2.42 -2.24
C PHE A 66 -20.14 3.86 -1.85
N HIS A 67 -19.25 4.83 -2.09
CA HIS A 67 -19.54 6.22 -1.77
C HIS A 67 -20.59 6.82 -2.71
N PRO A 68 -20.44 6.76 -4.05
CA PRO A 68 -21.50 7.13 -4.99
C PRO A 68 -22.84 6.43 -4.70
N LEU A 69 -22.83 5.14 -4.40
CA LEU A 69 -24.04 4.36 -4.12
C LEU A 69 -24.78 4.87 -2.87
N ARG A 70 -24.06 5.31 -1.83
CA ARG A 70 -24.67 5.95 -0.65
C ARG A 70 -25.41 7.26 -0.99
N LEU A 71 -25.05 7.92 -2.08
CA LEU A 71 -25.65 9.21 -2.50
C LEU A 71 -26.83 9.05 -3.46
N VAL A 72 -27.11 7.83 -3.95
CA VAL A 72 -28.19 7.57 -4.92
C VAL A 72 -29.56 7.86 -4.31
N CYS A 73 -29.85 7.30 -3.13
CA CYS A 73 -31.11 7.53 -2.42
C CYS A 73 -31.01 7.20 -0.93
N LYS A 74 -32.01 7.62 -0.15
CA LYS A 74 -32.09 7.36 1.30
C LYS A 74 -32.10 5.86 1.63
N ALA A 75 -32.75 5.04 0.79
CA ALA A 75 -32.79 3.60 0.99
C ALA A 75 -31.39 2.97 0.87
N PHE A 76 -30.61 3.33 -0.16
CA PHE A 76 -29.24 2.84 -0.33
C PHE A 76 -28.35 3.30 0.81
N TYR A 77 -28.46 4.57 1.20
CA TYR A 77 -27.73 5.09 2.35
C TYR A 77 -27.98 4.25 3.61
N GLN A 78 -29.25 3.97 3.92
CA GLN A 78 -29.61 3.17 5.09
C GLN A 78 -29.13 1.73 4.98
N LEU A 79 -29.30 1.09 3.83
CA LEU A 79 -28.91 -0.29 3.58
C LEU A 79 -27.38 -0.47 3.67
N LEU A 80 -26.61 0.37 2.98
CA LEU A 80 -25.15 0.35 2.99
C LEU A 80 -24.58 0.70 4.37
N THR A 81 -25.26 1.56 5.14
CA THR A 81 -24.80 1.92 6.49
C THR A 81 -25.12 0.83 7.51
N ARG A 82 -26.32 0.24 7.45
CA ARG A 82 -26.75 -0.82 8.39
C ARG A 82 -26.04 -2.15 8.15
N ASN A 83 -25.81 -2.49 6.88
CA ASN A 83 -25.24 -3.78 6.48
C ASN A 83 -23.76 -3.70 6.07
N GLU A 84 -23.06 -2.61 6.40
CA GLU A 84 -21.66 -2.37 6.01
C GLU A 84 -20.78 -3.59 6.30
N HIS A 85 -20.88 -4.14 7.51
CA HIS A 85 -20.08 -5.29 7.93
C HIS A 85 -20.30 -6.54 7.10
N GLU A 86 -21.56 -6.87 6.79
CA GLU A 86 -21.87 -8.08 6.05
C GLU A 86 -21.56 -7.92 4.56
N ILE A 87 -21.79 -6.74 3.98
CA ILE A 87 -21.39 -6.44 2.61
C ILE A 87 -19.89 -6.61 2.42
N VAL A 88 -19.08 -6.07 3.35
CA VAL A 88 -17.62 -6.19 3.28
C VAL A 88 -17.16 -7.64 3.43
N ARG A 89 -17.78 -8.42 4.33
CA ARG A 89 -17.48 -9.86 4.46
C ARG A 89 -17.81 -10.62 3.17
N GLN A 90 -18.98 -10.37 2.59
CA GLN A 90 -19.39 -11.01 1.35
C GLN A 90 -18.49 -10.59 0.18
N TYR A 91 -18.09 -9.32 0.11
CA TYR A 91 -17.13 -8.82 -0.87
C TYR A 91 -15.81 -9.61 -0.85
N LEU A 92 -15.30 -9.92 0.35
CA LEU A 92 -14.10 -10.73 0.51
C LEU A 92 -14.35 -12.22 0.23
N ARG A 93 -15.48 -12.79 0.70
CA ARG A 93 -15.85 -14.19 0.42
C ARG A 93 -15.94 -14.46 -1.08
N LEU A 94 -16.55 -13.57 -1.85
CA LEU A 94 -16.68 -13.70 -3.31
C LEU A 94 -15.32 -13.80 -3.99
N ARG A 95 -14.33 -13.03 -3.51
CA ARG A 95 -12.96 -13.03 -4.04
C ARG A 95 -12.10 -14.19 -3.52
N ARG A 96 -12.53 -14.83 -2.43
CA ARG A 96 -11.91 -16.02 -1.83
C ARG A 96 -12.61 -17.32 -2.19
N HIS A 97 -13.39 -17.33 -3.27
CA HIS A 97 -14.19 -18.48 -3.71
C HIS A 97 -15.03 -19.13 -2.59
N GLY A 98 -15.55 -18.32 -1.65
CA GLY A 98 -16.48 -18.75 -0.60
C GLY A 98 -15.90 -18.87 0.80
N THR A 99 -14.58 -18.78 0.99
CA THR A 99 -13.97 -18.84 2.34
C THR A 99 -13.91 -17.46 3.00
N LEU A 100 -14.27 -17.38 4.29
CA LEU A 100 -14.06 -16.18 5.10
C LEU A 100 -12.57 -15.96 5.38
N PRO A 101 -12.15 -14.74 5.79
CA PRO A 101 -10.80 -14.52 6.24
C PRO A 101 -10.47 -15.44 7.42
N SER A 102 -9.55 -16.37 7.17
CA SER A 102 -8.75 -17.02 8.19
C SER A 102 -7.44 -16.22 8.29
N PRO A 103 -6.88 -16.00 9.48
CA PRO A 103 -5.48 -15.60 9.62
C PRO A 103 -4.60 -16.43 8.69
N ILE A 104 -3.48 -15.86 8.25
CA ILE A 104 -2.49 -16.57 7.43
C ILE A 104 -2.20 -17.91 8.10
N ASP A 105 -2.65 -18.97 7.45
CA ASP A 105 -2.38 -20.36 7.83
C ASP A 105 -1.16 -20.78 7.02
N ASP A 106 -0.28 -21.59 7.61
CA ASP A 106 0.99 -21.99 7.01
C ASP A 106 0.79 -22.77 5.68
N ASP A 107 -0.43 -23.28 5.45
CA ASP A 107 -0.81 -24.07 4.28
C ASP A 107 -1.30 -23.24 3.07
N ARG A 108 -1.48 -21.92 3.18
CA ARG A 108 -2.02 -21.11 2.07
C ARG A 108 -0.95 -20.71 1.05
N ILE A 109 -1.06 -21.27 -0.15
CA ILE A 109 -0.29 -20.86 -1.32
C ILE A 109 -1.07 -19.76 -2.05
N TYR A 110 -0.60 -18.51 -1.96
CA TYR A 110 -1.16 -17.42 -2.75
C TYR A 110 -0.66 -17.51 -4.19
N THR A 111 -1.58 -17.65 -5.13
CA THR A 111 -1.30 -17.45 -6.54
C THR A 111 -0.85 -16.00 -6.74
N ARG A 112 0.30 -15.76 -7.38
CA ARG A 112 0.86 -14.42 -7.67
C ARG A 112 0.01 -13.64 -8.71
N ASN A 113 -1.28 -13.95 -8.83
CA ASN A 113 -2.21 -13.36 -9.78
C ASN A 113 -2.84 -12.10 -9.17
N PRO A 114 -2.90 -10.96 -9.91
CA PRO A 114 -3.54 -9.73 -9.45
C PRO A 114 -5.00 -9.88 -8.97
N GLY A 115 -5.71 -10.91 -9.43
CA GLY A 115 -7.05 -11.26 -8.92
C GLY A 115 -7.07 -11.58 -7.42
N ASP A 116 -5.95 -12.07 -6.88
CA ASP A 116 -5.80 -12.50 -5.50
C ASP A 116 -5.18 -11.44 -4.58
N ASP A 117 -4.79 -10.27 -5.13
CA ASP A 117 -4.18 -9.17 -4.38
C ASP A 117 -5.00 -8.76 -3.15
N VAL A 118 -6.33 -8.66 -3.32
CA VAL A 118 -7.24 -8.27 -2.25
C VAL A 118 -7.31 -9.36 -1.18
N VAL A 119 -7.15 -10.63 -1.56
CA VAL A 119 -7.14 -11.77 -0.64
C VAL A 119 -5.85 -11.73 0.18
N LEU A 120 -4.70 -11.68 -0.47
CA LEU A 120 -3.39 -11.58 0.19
C LEU A 120 -3.32 -10.35 1.11
N LEU A 121 -3.72 -9.17 0.63
CA LEU A 121 -3.75 -7.96 1.44
C LEU A 121 -4.72 -8.05 2.63
N SER A 122 -5.87 -8.72 2.49
CA SER A 122 -6.79 -8.90 3.62
C SER A 122 -6.30 -9.93 4.64
N ASP A 123 -5.46 -10.89 4.22
CA ASP A 123 -4.77 -11.83 5.11
C ASP A 123 -3.60 -11.15 5.84
N LEU A 124 -2.80 -10.35 5.14
CA LEU A 124 -1.70 -9.56 5.74
C LEU A 124 -2.20 -8.47 6.67
N PHE A 125 -3.27 -7.78 6.28
CA PHE A 125 -3.83 -6.67 7.05
C PHE A 125 -5.26 -7.03 7.46
N PRO A 126 -5.45 -7.83 8.53
CA PRO A 126 -6.79 -8.12 9.02
C PRO A 126 -7.45 -6.86 9.59
N PRO A 127 -8.79 -6.77 9.56
CA PRO A 127 -9.50 -5.64 10.15
C PRO A 127 -9.32 -5.62 11.68
N SER A 128 -9.35 -4.42 12.26
CA SER A 128 -9.24 -4.21 13.71
C SER A 128 -10.28 -5.03 14.48
N LYS A 129 -9.90 -5.51 15.66
CA LYS A 129 -10.81 -6.21 16.58
C LYS A 129 -11.73 -5.20 17.26
N SER A 130 -13.01 -5.54 17.38
CA SER A 130 -13.99 -4.78 18.15
C SER A 130 -13.79 -5.02 19.65
N ALA A 131 -14.08 -4.03 20.49
CA ALA A 131 -14.11 -4.17 21.94
C ALA A 131 -15.10 -5.25 22.41
N ARG A 132 -16.15 -5.52 21.62
CA ARG A 132 -17.15 -6.57 21.88
C ARG A 132 -16.74 -7.96 21.34
N GLY A 133 -15.52 -8.11 20.86
CA GLY A 133 -15.06 -9.30 20.14
C GLY A 133 -15.42 -9.27 18.65
N GLY A 134 -14.64 -9.99 17.84
CA GLY A 134 -14.82 -10.07 16.39
C GLY A 134 -14.14 -8.94 15.59
N HIS A 135 -14.23 -9.05 14.27
CA HIS A 135 -13.51 -8.21 13.31
C HIS A 135 -14.38 -7.10 12.68
N LEU A 136 -13.85 -5.87 12.62
CA LEU A 136 -14.53 -4.69 12.07
C LEU A 136 -14.38 -4.58 10.54
N TYR A 137 -15.12 -5.42 9.81
CA TYR A 137 -15.21 -5.35 8.36
C TYR A 137 -15.94 -4.07 7.93
N THR A 138 -15.23 -3.03 7.51
CA THR A 138 -15.82 -1.73 7.17
C THR A 138 -15.44 -1.31 5.74
N PHE A 139 -16.18 -0.38 5.14
CA PHE A 139 -15.77 0.22 3.87
C PHE A 139 -14.45 0.99 4.03
N LYS A 140 -14.20 1.56 5.22
CA LYS A 140 -12.89 2.14 5.58
C LYS A 140 -11.79 1.09 5.49
N TYR A 141 -12.04 -0.12 5.97
CA TYR A 141 -11.09 -1.23 5.86
C TYR A 141 -10.80 -1.60 4.40
N LEU A 142 -11.83 -1.80 3.56
CA LEU A 142 -11.63 -2.08 2.12
C LEU A 142 -10.87 -0.96 1.41
N HIS A 143 -11.20 0.30 1.71
CA HIS A 143 -10.46 1.45 1.18
C HIS A 143 -8.99 1.42 1.62
N GLY A 144 -8.71 1.01 2.86
CA GLY A 144 -7.36 0.77 3.36
C GLY A 144 -6.61 -0.29 2.53
N LEU A 145 -7.23 -1.43 2.23
CA LEU A 145 -6.64 -2.46 1.38
C LEU A 145 -6.35 -1.92 -0.03
N ARG A 146 -7.32 -1.23 -0.64
CA ARG A 146 -7.14 -0.63 -1.98
C ARG A 146 -6.00 0.40 -1.99
N ARG A 147 -5.89 1.22 -0.95
CA ARG A 147 -4.80 2.19 -0.82
C ARG A 147 -3.44 1.48 -0.79
N ARG A 148 -3.30 0.41 -0.01
CA ARG A 148 -2.06 -0.40 0.04
C ARG A 148 -1.74 -1.02 -1.31
N GLN A 149 -2.74 -1.61 -1.96
CA GLN A 149 -2.61 -2.15 -3.32
C GLN A 149 -2.06 -1.10 -4.29
N MET A 150 -2.66 0.09 -4.31
CA MET A 150 -2.25 1.19 -5.20
C MET A 150 -0.83 1.69 -4.89
N LEU A 151 -0.46 1.78 -3.61
CA LEU A 151 0.89 2.22 -3.22
C LEU A 151 1.96 1.21 -3.64
N CYS A 152 1.79 -0.06 -3.31
CA CYS A 152 2.72 -1.12 -3.72
C CYS A 152 2.79 -1.24 -5.24
N SER A 153 1.64 -1.20 -5.92
CA SER A 153 1.58 -1.25 -7.38
C SER A 153 2.32 -0.08 -8.03
N ARG A 154 2.17 1.15 -7.52
CA ARG A 154 2.90 2.33 -8.03
C ARG A 154 4.40 2.20 -7.79
N LEU A 155 4.82 1.78 -6.59
CA LEU A 155 6.23 1.55 -6.29
C LEU A 155 6.84 0.51 -7.22
N CYS A 156 6.15 -0.62 -7.42
CA CYS A 156 6.61 -1.68 -8.31
C CYS A 156 6.71 -1.22 -9.76
N TYR A 157 5.78 -0.38 -10.22
CA TYR A 157 5.88 0.25 -11.53
C TYR A 157 7.13 1.14 -11.64
N TYR A 158 7.40 1.99 -10.65
CA TYR A 158 8.58 2.85 -10.65
C TYR A 158 9.89 2.05 -10.60
N LEU A 159 9.96 1.02 -9.75
CA LEU A 159 11.11 0.12 -9.72
C LEU A 159 11.29 -0.59 -11.06
N ALA A 160 10.22 -1.13 -11.65
CA ALA A 160 10.28 -1.78 -12.95
C ALA A 160 10.75 -0.83 -14.07
N ASP A 161 10.30 0.43 -14.05
CA ASP A 161 10.77 1.48 -14.97
C ASP A 161 12.28 1.71 -14.82
N ARG A 162 12.77 1.92 -13.59
CA ARG A 162 14.21 2.12 -13.32
C ARG A 162 15.07 0.91 -13.69
N ILE A 163 14.58 -0.29 -13.39
CA ILE A 163 15.26 -1.55 -13.73
C ILE A 163 15.44 -1.65 -15.24
N LEU A 164 14.38 -1.41 -16.02
CA LEU A 164 14.47 -1.46 -17.47
C LEU A 164 15.31 -0.33 -18.06
N ASP A 165 15.22 0.88 -17.50
CA ASP A 165 16.03 2.02 -17.94
C ASP A 165 17.52 1.71 -17.76
N ARG A 166 17.91 1.22 -16.58
CA ARG A 166 19.29 0.79 -16.30
C ARG A 166 19.75 -0.34 -17.20
N PHE A 167 18.91 -1.36 -17.44
CA PHE A 167 19.22 -2.44 -18.38
C PHE A 167 19.50 -1.90 -19.79
N VAL A 168 18.65 -1.00 -20.31
CA VAL A 168 18.83 -0.40 -21.64
C VAL A 168 20.10 0.44 -21.73
N GLN A 169 20.46 1.15 -20.66
CA GLN A 169 21.67 1.98 -20.60
C GLN A 169 22.95 1.14 -20.51
N THR A 170 22.94 0.06 -19.72
CA THR A 170 24.12 -0.77 -19.45
C THR A 170 24.38 -1.82 -20.53
N GLU A 171 23.36 -2.23 -21.28
CA GLU A 171 23.46 -3.28 -22.31
C GLU A 171 23.20 -2.75 -23.74
N PRO A 172 23.95 -1.72 -24.23
CA PRO A 172 23.71 -1.16 -25.55
C PRO A 172 24.02 -2.15 -26.68
N ALA A 173 24.91 -3.12 -26.45
CA ALA A 173 25.23 -4.17 -27.41
C ALA A 173 24.04 -5.12 -27.62
N VAL A 174 23.40 -5.58 -26.55
CA VAL A 174 22.18 -6.40 -26.60
C VAL A 174 21.05 -5.65 -27.31
N MET A 175 20.90 -4.35 -27.00
CA MET A 175 19.90 -3.48 -27.64
C MET A 175 20.14 -3.28 -29.13
N LYS A 176 21.40 -3.14 -29.56
CA LYS A 176 21.77 -3.02 -30.98
C LYS A 176 21.60 -4.34 -31.73
N ALA A 177 22.00 -5.46 -31.13
CA ALA A 177 21.92 -6.78 -31.76
C ALA A 177 20.46 -7.28 -31.90
N SER A 178 19.65 -7.10 -30.85
CA SER A 178 18.27 -7.59 -30.82
C SER A 178 17.28 -6.61 -31.47
N PHE A 179 17.61 -5.31 -31.49
CA PHE A 179 16.73 -4.25 -32.00
C PHE A 179 17.50 -3.19 -32.82
N PRO A 180 18.07 -3.57 -33.99
CA PRO A 180 18.97 -2.72 -34.76
C PRO A 180 18.32 -1.48 -35.40
N ALA A 181 17.01 -1.50 -35.72
CA ALA A 181 16.43 -0.47 -36.60
C ALA A 181 15.05 0.12 -36.23
N LYS A 182 14.42 -0.26 -35.11
CA LYS A 182 13.04 0.21 -34.81
C LYS A 182 12.87 0.70 -33.38
N ARG A 183 12.77 2.02 -33.23
CA ARG A 183 12.36 2.71 -31.99
C ARG A 183 11.10 2.09 -31.38
N ASN A 184 10.16 1.66 -32.22
CA ASN A 184 8.90 1.04 -31.80
C ASN A 184 9.10 -0.33 -31.11
N GLU A 185 10.05 -1.14 -31.57
CA GLU A 185 10.33 -2.46 -30.96
C GLU A 185 11.04 -2.29 -29.61
N ARG A 186 11.96 -1.33 -29.50
CA ARG A 186 12.56 -0.95 -28.20
C ARG A 186 11.53 -0.43 -27.22
N ASN A 187 10.59 0.40 -27.67
CA ASN A 187 9.49 0.86 -26.82
C ASN A 187 8.57 -0.29 -26.39
N ALA A 188 8.34 -1.27 -27.26
CA ALA A 188 7.53 -2.45 -26.94
C ALA A 188 8.24 -3.36 -25.92
N LEU A 189 9.55 -3.56 -26.07
CA LEU A 189 10.41 -4.25 -25.10
C LEU A 189 10.29 -3.59 -23.72
N VAL A 190 10.51 -2.28 -23.64
CA VAL A 190 10.45 -1.54 -22.37
C VAL A 190 9.07 -1.66 -21.74
N LYS A 191 7.99 -1.43 -22.49
CA LYS A 191 6.62 -1.55 -21.96
C LYS A 191 6.31 -2.97 -21.46
N ARG A 192 6.69 -4.00 -22.22
CA ARG A 192 6.46 -5.40 -21.83
C ARG A 192 7.33 -5.80 -20.64
N GLY A 193 8.56 -5.32 -20.58
CA GLY A 193 9.48 -5.54 -19.47
C GLY A 193 8.99 -4.94 -18.18
N ILE A 194 8.61 -3.66 -18.23
CA ILE A 194 7.98 -2.97 -17.10
C ILE A 194 6.76 -3.76 -16.63
N ALA A 195 5.87 -4.15 -17.54
CA ALA A 195 4.67 -4.92 -17.17
C ALA A 195 5.00 -6.27 -16.51
N SER A 196 6.01 -6.98 -17.02
CA SER A 196 6.39 -8.31 -16.50
C SER A 196 7.04 -8.22 -15.12
N ILE A 197 7.95 -7.26 -14.93
CA ILE A 197 8.60 -7.02 -13.62
C ILE A 197 7.58 -6.48 -12.62
N TRP A 198 6.75 -5.52 -13.03
CA TRP A 198 5.70 -4.97 -12.18
C TRP A 198 4.74 -6.06 -11.70
N PHE A 199 4.27 -6.92 -12.61
CA PHE A 199 3.41 -8.05 -12.27
C PHE A 199 4.05 -8.98 -11.24
N HIS A 200 5.34 -9.26 -11.39
CA HIS A 200 6.09 -10.14 -10.48
C HIS A 200 6.34 -9.49 -9.12
N LEU A 201 6.72 -8.20 -9.09
CA LEU A 201 7.06 -7.48 -7.86
C LEU A 201 5.84 -7.12 -7.00
N ALA A 202 4.69 -6.84 -7.61
CA ALA A 202 3.50 -6.36 -6.91
C ALA A 202 3.10 -7.20 -5.68
N PRO A 203 2.92 -8.55 -5.78
CA PRO A 203 2.57 -9.36 -4.63
C PRO A 203 3.69 -9.45 -3.59
N LEU A 204 4.96 -9.43 -4.02
CA LEU A 204 6.10 -9.50 -3.11
C LEU A 204 6.24 -8.21 -2.27
N MET A 205 5.92 -7.07 -2.86
CA MET A 205 5.95 -5.78 -2.19
C MET A 205 4.92 -5.65 -1.07
N TYR A 206 3.86 -6.47 -1.05
CA TYR A 206 2.92 -6.50 0.07
C TYR A 206 3.56 -7.03 1.34
N TYR A 207 4.48 -8.00 1.25
CA TYR A 207 5.21 -8.50 2.42
C TYR A 207 6.20 -7.46 2.95
N THR A 208 6.90 -6.75 2.07
CA THR A 208 7.74 -5.60 2.44
C THR A 208 6.92 -4.54 3.18
N LEU A 209 5.76 -4.15 2.62
CA LEU A 209 4.85 -3.22 3.27
C LEU A 209 4.39 -3.74 4.63
N TYR A 210 4.00 -5.01 4.71
CA TYR A 210 3.53 -5.64 5.94
C TYR A 210 4.59 -5.60 7.03
N PHE A 211 5.84 -5.95 6.71
CA PHE A 211 6.93 -5.86 7.67
C PHE A 211 7.11 -4.42 8.17
N LEU A 212 7.23 -3.44 7.28
CA LEU A 212 7.48 -2.05 7.66
C LEU A 212 6.35 -1.46 8.51
N GLU A 213 5.08 -1.73 8.17
CA GLU A 213 3.93 -1.29 8.98
C GLU A 213 3.88 -2.00 10.34
N SER A 214 4.14 -3.32 10.36
CA SER A 214 4.12 -4.12 11.60
C SER A 214 5.25 -3.71 12.53
N TYR A 215 6.44 -3.46 11.99
CA TYR A 215 7.60 -3.01 12.75
C TYR A 215 7.38 -1.60 13.31
N ALA A 216 6.88 -0.66 12.50
CA ALA A 216 6.54 0.67 12.98
C ALA A 216 5.47 0.64 14.09
N SER A 217 4.45 -0.20 13.95
CA SER A 217 3.41 -0.38 14.96
C SER A 217 3.97 -0.98 16.25
N ALA A 218 4.76 -2.06 16.15
CA ALA A 218 5.35 -2.74 17.29
C ALA A 218 6.31 -1.82 18.07
N ARG A 219 7.10 -1.00 17.38
CA ARG A 219 7.95 0.01 18.01
C ARG A 219 7.13 1.03 18.79
N ARG A 220 6.06 1.56 18.20
CA ARG A 220 5.18 2.52 18.87
C ARG A 220 4.49 1.92 20.10
N GLU A 221 3.95 0.71 19.98
CA GLU A 221 3.32 0.00 21.10
C GLU A 221 4.33 -0.26 22.23
N HIS A 222 5.54 -0.67 21.88
CA HIS A 222 6.61 -0.89 22.85
C HIS A 222 7.04 0.41 23.54
N THR A 223 7.25 1.50 22.80
CA THR A 223 7.53 2.81 23.39
C THR A 223 6.41 3.24 24.34
N ASN A 224 5.14 3.09 23.96
CA ASN A 224 4.00 3.42 24.82
C ASN A 224 4.01 2.61 26.13
N MET A 225 4.32 1.31 26.06
CA MET A 225 4.46 0.46 27.25
C MET A 225 5.60 0.94 28.16
N LEU A 226 6.74 1.34 27.58
CA LEU A 226 7.88 1.86 28.35
C LEU A 226 7.55 3.19 29.02
N VAL A 227 6.84 4.10 28.33
CA VAL A 227 6.34 5.35 28.91
C VAL A 227 5.43 5.05 30.11
N GLN A 228 4.47 4.14 29.98
CA GLN A 228 3.58 3.76 31.07
C GLN A 228 4.34 3.19 32.29
N LYS A 229 5.37 2.36 32.05
CA LYS A 229 6.22 1.83 33.13
C LYS A 229 7.06 2.92 33.79
N TYR A 230 7.55 3.89 33.02
CA TYR A 230 8.24 5.05 33.55
C TYR A 230 7.31 5.91 34.41
N GLU A 231 6.10 6.23 33.93
CA GLU A 231 5.09 6.98 34.69
C GLU A 231 4.67 6.26 35.97
N ALA A 232 4.68 4.93 35.98
CA ALA A 232 4.45 4.11 37.17
C ALA A 232 5.66 4.02 38.12
N GLY A 233 6.79 4.68 37.82
CA GLY A 233 8.02 4.65 38.63
C GLY A 233 8.78 3.32 38.58
N GLN A 234 8.47 2.45 37.61
CA GLN A 234 9.00 1.07 37.51
C GLN A 234 10.16 0.93 36.51
N LEU A 235 10.52 2.00 35.80
CA LEU A 235 11.56 1.97 34.78
C LEU A 235 12.57 3.10 35.01
N PRO A 236 13.87 2.79 35.21
CA PRO A 236 14.91 3.81 35.19
C PRO A 236 15.10 4.32 33.76
N VAL A 237 14.95 5.62 33.55
CA VAL A 237 15.15 6.31 32.27
C VAL A 237 16.18 7.44 32.44
N PRO A 238 16.88 7.88 31.37
CA PRO A 238 16.79 7.37 30.00
C PRO A 238 17.46 5.99 29.82
N LEU A 239 16.84 5.13 29.02
CA LEU A 239 17.42 3.86 28.61
C LEU A 239 18.59 4.09 27.62
N PRO A 240 19.74 3.42 27.82
CA PRO A 240 20.84 3.40 26.88
C PRO A 240 20.46 2.96 25.45
N LEU A 241 21.21 3.42 24.46
CA LEU A 241 20.94 3.15 23.04
C LEU A 241 21.15 1.67 22.65
N ASP A 242 22.10 0.98 23.28
CA ASP A 242 22.35 -0.46 23.09
C ASP A 242 21.16 -1.31 23.57
N ILE A 243 20.50 -0.89 24.65
CA ILE A 243 19.26 -1.53 25.12
C ILE A 243 18.14 -1.34 24.08
N ARG A 244 18.02 -0.13 23.52
CA ARG A 244 17.04 0.18 22.47
C ARG A 244 17.26 -0.69 21.22
N GLU A 245 18.49 -0.85 20.78
CA GLU A 245 18.84 -1.72 19.64
C GLU A 245 18.45 -3.17 19.89
N ARG A 246 18.74 -3.70 21.09
CA ARG A 246 18.34 -5.06 21.48
C ARG A 246 16.82 -5.23 21.46
N MET A 247 16.09 -4.29 22.06
CA MET A 247 14.61 -4.31 22.06
C MET A 247 14.04 -4.30 20.64
N TYR A 248 14.57 -3.46 19.76
CA TYR A 248 14.16 -3.42 18.36
C TYR A 248 14.47 -4.72 17.61
N ARG A 249 15.61 -5.35 17.89
CA ARG A 249 15.97 -6.66 17.32
C ARG A 249 15.04 -7.79 17.77
N GLU A 250 14.62 -7.77 19.03
CA GLU A 250 13.61 -8.69 19.56
C GLU A 250 12.25 -8.50 18.87
N LEU A 251 11.82 -7.25 18.64
CA LEU A 251 10.60 -6.96 17.89
C LEU A 251 10.65 -7.50 16.46
N GLN A 252 11.76 -7.29 15.75
CA GLN A 252 11.97 -7.81 14.40
C GLN A 252 11.92 -9.33 14.37
N THR A 253 12.67 -9.97 15.27
CA THR A 253 12.71 -11.43 15.38
C THR A 253 11.30 -12.00 15.59
N ARG A 254 10.51 -11.40 16.49
CA ARG A 254 9.13 -11.81 16.73
C ARG A 254 8.26 -11.69 15.48
N ILE A 255 8.40 -10.61 14.71
CA ILE A 255 7.66 -10.43 13.45
C ILE A 255 8.07 -11.50 12.44
N LEU A 256 9.37 -11.78 12.27
CA LEU A 256 9.89 -12.78 11.33
C LEU A 256 9.51 -14.22 11.70
N GLN A 257 9.26 -14.47 12.99
CA GLN A 257 8.80 -15.76 13.52
C GLN A 257 7.27 -15.89 13.55
N SER A 258 6.54 -14.90 13.03
CA SER A 258 5.09 -14.91 12.92
C SER A 258 4.67 -14.98 11.43
N PRO A 259 3.47 -15.51 11.11
CA PRO A 259 2.94 -15.43 9.76
C PRO A 259 2.90 -13.97 9.26
N PRO A 260 3.21 -13.71 7.97
CA PRO A 260 3.47 -14.65 6.88
C PRO A 260 4.90 -15.19 6.82
N PHE A 261 5.79 -14.70 7.67
CA PHE A 261 7.22 -14.98 7.58
C PHE A 261 7.61 -16.34 8.14
N THR A 262 6.68 -17.08 8.77
CA THR A 262 6.84 -18.53 9.04
C THR A 262 7.07 -19.32 7.76
N ASN A 263 6.50 -18.89 6.63
CA ASN A 263 6.80 -19.43 5.31
C ASN A 263 8.17 -18.92 4.81
N THR A 264 9.13 -19.82 4.67
CA THR A 264 10.49 -19.51 4.20
C THR A 264 10.52 -18.88 2.81
N ALA A 265 9.64 -19.28 1.89
CA ALA A 265 9.59 -18.67 0.56
C ALA A 265 9.13 -17.21 0.61
N ALA A 266 8.17 -16.88 1.49
CA ALA A 266 7.75 -15.51 1.70
C ALA A 266 8.87 -14.67 2.34
N LEU A 267 9.59 -15.24 3.31
CA LEU A 267 10.76 -14.60 3.93
C LEU A 267 11.86 -14.30 2.90
N VAL A 268 12.25 -15.27 2.08
CA VAL A 268 13.27 -15.12 1.03
C VAL A 268 12.84 -14.07 -0.01
N ALA A 269 11.62 -14.16 -0.53
CA ALA A 269 11.14 -13.21 -1.54
C ALA A 269 11.06 -11.77 -0.99
N THR A 270 10.68 -11.61 0.28
CA THR A 270 10.69 -10.30 0.97
C THR A 270 12.13 -9.80 1.14
N HIS A 271 13.06 -10.70 1.45
CA HIS A 271 14.47 -10.37 1.58
C HIS A 271 15.06 -9.86 0.26
N HIS A 272 14.74 -10.49 -0.87
CA HIS A 272 15.12 -9.98 -2.19
C HIS A 272 14.48 -8.64 -2.53
N CYS A 273 13.19 -8.46 -2.22
CA CYS A 273 12.52 -7.17 -2.44
C CYS A 273 13.11 -6.05 -1.59
N MET A 274 13.52 -6.32 -0.35
CA MET A 274 14.22 -5.33 0.49
C MET A 274 15.59 -4.97 -0.08
N HIS A 275 16.37 -5.95 -0.54
CA HIS A 275 17.64 -5.69 -1.23
C HIS A 275 17.45 -4.84 -2.48
N LEU A 276 16.49 -5.19 -3.34
CA LEU A 276 16.17 -4.45 -4.55
C LEU A 276 15.71 -3.02 -4.24
N LEU A 277 14.83 -2.85 -3.25
CA LEU A 277 14.35 -1.52 -2.87
C LEU A 277 15.49 -0.62 -2.39
N VAL A 278 16.31 -1.12 -1.48
CA VAL A 278 17.43 -0.36 -0.91
C VAL A 278 18.50 -0.09 -1.96
N SER A 279 18.81 -1.05 -2.85
CA SER A 279 19.79 -0.85 -3.92
C SER A 279 19.35 0.24 -4.89
N TYR A 280 18.07 0.28 -5.29
CA TYR A 280 17.54 1.32 -6.18
C TYR A 280 17.40 2.68 -5.50
N ILE A 281 17.13 2.73 -4.18
CA ILE A 281 17.20 3.98 -3.42
C ILE A 281 18.64 4.52 -3.41
N ARG A 282 19.64 3.65 -3.17
CA ARG A 282 21.07 4.04 -3.23
C ARG A 282 21.46 4.53 -4.61
N TYR A 283 21.09 3.79 -5.66
CA TYR A 283 21.37 4.16 -7.05
C TYR A 283 20.75 5.51 -7.41
N ALA A 284 19.51 5.78 -7.00
CA ALA A 284 18.86 7.07 -7.24
C ALA A 284 19.57 8.25 -6.54
N MET A 285 20.25 8.01 -5.40
CA MET A 285 20.99 9.05 -4.68
C MET A 285 22.42 9.23 -5.18
N SER A 286 23.09 8.17 -5.64
CA SER A 286 24.41 8.22 -6.25
C SER A 286 24.48 7.26 -7.45
N PRO A 287 24.08 7.72 -8.65
CA PRO A 287 24.09 6.88 -9.86
C PRO A 287 25.50 6.40 -10.23
N ASP A 288 26.50 7.23 -9.97
CA ASP A 288 27.91 7.00 -10.32
C ASP A 288 28.69 6.26 -9.23
N GLY A 289 28.08 6.00 -8.06
CA GLY A 289 28.72 5.31 -6.93
C GLY A 289 29.89 6.06 -6.28
N GLN A 290 30.11 7.33 -6.65
CA GLN A 290 31.26 8.12 -6.20
C GLN A 290 31.07 8.78 -4.83
N ALA A 291 29.84 8.87 -4.32
CA ALA A 291 29.56 9.46 -3.01
C ALA A 291 29.31 8.37 -1.97
N GLU A 292 29.97 8.48 -0.81
CA GLU A 292 29.58 7.69 0.37
C GLU A 292 28.13 8.06 0.72
N ILE A 293 27.20 7.15 0.44
CA ILE A 293 25.80 7.34 0.78
C ILE A 293 25.67 7.10 2.27
N ASN A 294 25.26 8.15 2.99
CA ASN A 294 24.84 8.00 4.37
C ASN A 294 23.51 7.24 4.43
N ASP A 295 23.59 5.93 4.64
CA ASP A 295 22.46 5.00 4.74
C ASP A 295 21.45 5.37 5.84
N SER A 296 21.84 6.22 6.78
CA SER A 296 20.99 6.72 7.86
C SER A 296 19.71 7.43 7.33
N TRP A 297 19.80 8.09 6.18
CA TRP A 297 18.65 8.69 5.52
C TRP A 297 17.66 7.63 4.98
N ILE A 298 18.19 6.56 4.40
CA ILE A 298 17.38 5.42 3.93
C ILE A 298 16.71 4.74 5.12
N SER A 299 17.45 4.58 6.21
CA SER A 299 16.94 4.00 7.44
C SER A 299 15.73 4.78 7.97
N SER A 300 15.81 6.10 7.91
CA SER A 300 14.71 7.00 8.27
C SER A 300 13.52 6.89 7.35
N LEU A 301 13.76 6.80 6.04
CA LEU A 301 12.72 6.59 5.04
C LEU A 301 11.96 5.28 5.25
N LEU A 302 12.64 4.24 5.70
CA LEU A 302 12.04 2.92 5.95
C LEU A 302 11.36 2.83 7.33
N THR A 303 11.83 3.56 8.34
CA THR A 303 11.39 3.36 9.74
C THR A 303 10.56 4.49 10.33
N LEU A 304 10.77 5.73 9.89
CA LEU A 304 10.13 6.92 10.46
C LEU A 304 9.03 7.43 9.53
N ALA A 305 9.27 7.35 8.23
CA ALA A 305 8.32 7.78 7.22
C ALA A 305 7.29 6.67 6.91
N PRO A 306 6.02 7.03 6.65
CA PRO A 306 5.07 6.06 6.14
C PRO A 306 5.50 5.60 4.74
N PHE A 307 5.16 4.35 4.38
CA PHE A 307 5.51 3.75 3.08
C PHE A 307 5.18 4.62 1.85
N VAL A 308 4.17 5.49 1.96
CA VAL A 308 3.84 6.50 0.93
C VAL A 308 5.04 7.37 0.54
N ARG A 309 5.97 7.66 1.47
CA ARG A 309 7.17 8.46 1.18
C ARG A 309 8.16 7.77 0.26
N ILE A 310 8.23 6.44 0.30
CA ILE A 310 9.03 5.66 -0.64
C ILE A 310 8.47 5.84 -2.06
N VAL A 311 7.14 5.81 -2.20
CA VAL A 311 6.46 6.06 -3.47
C VAL A 311 6.70 7.50 -3.96
N GLU A 312 6.60 8.49 -3.06
CA GLU A 312 6.87 9.90 -3.37
C GLU A 312 8.34 10.14 -3.77
N PHE A 313 9.29 9.46 -3.14
CA PHE A 313 10.70 9.51 -3.51
C PHE A 313 10.91 9.10 -4.96
N PHE A 314 10.41 7.93 -5.36
CA PHE A 314 10.55 7.46 -6.73
C PHE A 314 9.72 8.29 -7.73
N SER A 315 8.53 8.76 -7.36
CA SER A 315 7.77 9.71 -8.19
C SER A 315 8.54 10.99 -8.44
N ALA A 316 9.20 11.55 -7.42
CA ALA A 316 10.04 12.74 -7.51
C ALA A 316 11.36 12.50 -8.26
N GLU A 317 11.86 11.27 -8.26
CA GLU A 317 13.02 10.87 -9.06
C GLU A 317 12.64 10.75 -10.54
N ILE A 318 11.50 10.14 -10.86
CA ILE A 318 11.07 9.86 -12.25
C ILE A 318 10.41 11.09 -12.91
N GLY A 319 9.68 11.91 -12.16
CA GLY A 319 8.92 13.03 -12.72
C GLY A 319 7.61 12.59 -13.41
N ASP A 320 6.83 11.72 -12.75
CA ASP A 320 5.67 10.95 -13.28
C ASP A 320 4.46 11.79 -13.77
N GLY A 321 4.68 12.66 -14.76
CA GLY A 321 3.67 13.54 -15.36
C GLY A 321 3.57 14.92 -14.72
N GLY A 322 4.42 15.22 -13.74
CA GLY A 322 4.52 16.51 -13.05
C GLY A 322 5.87 17.20 -13.25
N SER A 323 6.01 18.39 -12.67
CA SER A 323 7.32 19.03 -12.54
C SER A 323 8.14 18.26 -11.51
N GLN A 324 9.17 17.55 -11.97
CA GLN A 324 10.11 16.81 -11.12
C GLN A 324 10.66 17.70 -9.99
N ARG A 325 10.98 18.97 -10.30
CA ARG A 325 11.43 19.96 -9.30
C ARG A 325 10.39 20.18 -8.20
N THR A 326 9.11 20.28 -8.55
CA THR A 326 8.02 20.47 -7.59
C THR A 326 7.85 19.23 -6.74
N GLN A 327 7.85 18.04 -7.34
CA GLN A 327 7.70 16.77 -6.63
C GLN A 327 8.88 16.52 -5.67
N ARG A 328 10.12 16.83 -6.08
CA ARG A 328 11.30 16.78 -5.19
C ARG A 328 11.15 17.72 -4.00
N LYS A 329 10.70 18.95 -4.25
CA LYS A 329 10.46 19.93 -3.17
C LYS A 329 9.37 19.43 -2.20
N GLU A 330 8.27 18.90 -2.73
CA GLU A 330 7.17 18.37 -1.94
C GLU A 330 7.63 17.17 -1.10
N PHE A 331 8.31 16.19 -1.72
CA PHE A 331 8.89 15.05 -1.02
C PHE A 331 9.85 15.49 0.09
N MET A 332 10.79 16.39 -0.19
CA MET A 332 11.73 16.90 0.82
C MET A 332 11.02 17.57 1.99
N TYR A 333 10.03 18.42 1.72
CA TYR A 333 9.24 19.07 2.76
C TYR A 333 8.49 18.06 3.62
N ASN A 334 7.81 17.13 2.96
CA ASN A 334 7.01 16.08 3.58
C ASN A 334 7.85 15.13 4.44
N PHE A 335 8.99 14.68 3.92
CA PHE A 335 9.92 13.81 4.62
C PHE A 335 10.56 14.52 5.83
N TYR A 336 10.91 15.81 5.68
CA TYR A 336 11.36 16.63 6.79
C TYR A 336 10.29 16.78 7.88
N GLN A 337 9.02 16.99 7.51
CA GLN A 337 7.91 17.04 8.46
C GLN A 337 7.75 15.72 9.22
N ASP A 338 7.78 14.57 8.52
CA ASP A 338 7.67 13.26 9.16
C ASP A 338 8.83 13.02 10.15
N THR A 339 10.05 13.36 9.76
CA THR A 339 11.24 13.23 10.60
C THR A 339 11.15 14.16 11.82
N THR A 340 10.76 15.42 11.62
CA THR A 340 10.57 16.41 12.68
C THR A 340 9.48 15.99 13.67
N MET A 341 8.37 15.41 13.17
CA MET A 341 7.30 14.90 14.03
C MET A 341 7.78 13.73 14.88
N TYR A 342 8.60 12.84 14.32
CA TYR A 342 9.19 11.73 15.06
C TYR A 342 10.22 12.20 16.10
N GLU A 343 11.08 13.17 15.76
CA GLU A 343 12.05 13.77 16.68
C GLU A 343 11.39 14.49 17.86
N LYS A 344 10.28 15.18 17.58
CA LYS A 344 9.47 15.89 18.59
C LYS A 344 8.50 14.97 19.33
N ASP A 345 8.47 13.67 19.02
CA ASP A 345 7.66 12.72 19.76
C ASP A 345 8.20 12.61 21.19
N HIS A 346 7.51 13.31 22.10
CA HIS A 346 7.91 13.45 23.49
C HIS A 346 8.12 12.07 24.15
N MET A 347 7.35 11.07 23.73
CA MET A 347 7.42 9.70 24.24
C MET A 347 8.80 9.07 24.05
N ASN A 348 9.40 9.24 22.86
CA ASN A 348 10.73 8.70 22.57
C ASN A 348 11.83 9.44 23.34
N SER A 349 11.67 10.76 23.51
CA SER A 349 12.65 11.61 24.20
C SER A 349 12.71 11.40 25.72
N VAL A 350 11.62 10.89 26.31
CA VAL A 350 11.52 10.58 27.74
C VAL A 350 12.13 9.21 28.06
N VAL A 351 11.88 8.22 27.20
CA VAL A 351 12.27 6.82 27.47
C VAL A 351 13.71 6.53 27.11
N PHE A 352 14.22 7.06 25.99
CA PHE A 352 15.54 6.71 25.47
C PHE A 352 16.53 7.86 25.60
N ALA A 353 17.81 7.53 25.77
CA ALA A 353 18.87 8.52 25.72
C ALA A 353 18.86 9.23 24.36
N ARG A 354 19.15 10.55 24.35
CA ARG A 354 19.25 11.30 23.09
C ARG A 354 20.38 10.72 22.26
N ALA A 355 20.04 10.24 21.07
CA ALA A 355 21.04 10.00 20.06
C ALA A 355 21.65 11.35 19.63
N THR A 356 22.97 11.39 19.41
CA THR A 356 23.57 12.48 18.61
C THR A 356 22.90 12.50 17.23
N ALA A 357 22.86 13.66 16.56
CA ALA A 357 22.20 13.79 15.25
C ALA A 357 22.66 12.75 14.20
N GLN A 358 23.86 12.18 14.37
CA GLN A 358 24.41 11.09 13.54
C GLN A 358 23.84 9.69 13.89
N ASN A 359 23.36 9.48 15.12
CA ASN A 359 22.88 8.19 15.65
C ASN A 359 21.35 8.12 15.78
N LEU A 360 20.61 9.14 15.33
CA LEU A 360 19.15 9.10 15.29
C LEU A 360 18.63 8.03 14.32
N HIS A 361 19.49 7.65 13.39
CA HIS A 361 19.19 6.91 12.20
C HIS A 361 20.12 5.70 12.19
N GLY A 362 19.63 4.57 12.71
CA GLY A 362 20.41 3.31 12.75
C GLY A 362 20.81 2.84 11.37
N SER A 363 21.68 1.84 11.29
CA SER A 363 22.05 1.25 10.00
C SER A 363 20.81 0.68 9.30
N VAL A 364 20.75 0.73 7.97
CA VAL A 364 19.70 0.02 7.21
C VAL A 364 19.74 -1.48 7.54
N GLN A 365 20.92 -2.00 7.89
CA GLN A 365 21.12 -3.38 8.37
C GLN A 365 20.28 -3.70 9.60
N ASP A 366 20.04 -2.72 10.47
CA ASP A 366 19.30 -2.87 11.72
C ASP A 366 17.78 -2.78 11.52
N ILE A 367 17.27 -2.69 10.29
CA ILE A 367 15.83 -2.63 10.02
C ILE A 367 15.27 -3.99 9.66
N TRP A 368 15.93 -4.67 8.73
CA TRP A 368 15.45 -5.94 8.17
C TRP A 368 16.58 -6.95 8.06
N PHE A 369 17.69 -6.56 7.42
CA PHE A 369 18.72 -7.48 6.94
C PHE A 369 19.35 -8.34 8.05
N THR A 370 19.82 -7.73 9.15
CA THR A 370 20.46 -8.48 10.24
C THR A 370 19.52 -9.52 10.86
N ALA A 371 18.26 -9.15 11.11
CA ALA A 371 17.26 -10.06 11.68
C ALA A 371 16.83 -11.14 10.68
N ALA A 372 16.66 -10.76 9.40
CA ALA A 372 16.30 -11.68 8.34
C ALA A 372 17.40 -12.71 8.06
N GLU A 373 18.66 -12.29 7.99
CA GLU A 373 19.81 -13.18 7.81
C GLU A 373 19.96 -14.16 8.98
N ALA A 374 19.76 -13.68 10.22
CA ALA A 374 19.76 -14.55 11.40
C ALA A 374 18.65 -15.62 11.31
N GLU A 375 17.44 -15.22 10.91
CA GLU A 375 16.32 -16.13 10.75
C GLU A 375 16.52 -17.12 9.57
N LEU A 376 17.03 -16.65 8.43
CA LEU A 376 17.38 -17.51 7.28
C LEU A 376 18.46 -18.53 7.65
N ARG A 377 19.47 -18.13 8.44
CA ARG A 377 20.51 -19.04 8.95
C ARG A 377 19.93 -20.07 9.90
N ASN A 378 19.05 -19.64 10.81
CA ASN A 378 18.34 -20.54 11.73
C ASN A 378 17.54 -21.60 10.96
N ARG A 379 16.90 -21.22 9.86
CA ARG A 379 16.13 -22.13 8.98
C ARG A 379 16.97 -22.90 7.97
N ARG A 380 18.29 -22.70 7.94
CA ARG A 380 19.21 -23.26 6.94
C ARG A 380 18.82 -22.90 5.48
N ALA A 381 18.24 -21.72 5.30
CA ALA A 381 17.75 -21.19 4.02
C ALA A 381 18.65 -20.08 3.45
N ILE A 382 19.90 -19.99 3.89
CA ILE A 382 20.88 -19.00 3.39
C ILE A 382 21.15 -19.21 1.89
N HIS A 383 21.33 -20.45 1.46
CA HIS A 383 21.46 -20.77 0.04
C HIS A 383 20.08 -20.95 -0.58
N HIS A 384 19.71 -20.04 -1.47
CA HIS A 384 18.41 -20.04 -2.14
C HIS A 384 18.52 -19.42 -3.55
N ASP A 385 17.48 -19.62 -4.37
CA ASP A 385 17.47 -19.15 -5.75
C ASP A 385 17.16 -17.65 -5.85
N VAL A 386 17.59 -17.01 -6.94
CA VAL A 386 17.21 -15.63 -7.27
C VAL A 386 15.77 -15.58 -7.78
N GLU A 387 15.14 -14.40 -7.70
CA GLU A 387 13.88 -14.15 -8.38
C GLU A 387 14.12 -13.89 -9.88
N HIS A 388 13.36 -14.59 -10.72
CA HIS A 388 13.48 -14.55 -12.18
C HIS A 388 12.31 -13.88 -12.85
N VAL A 389 12.58 -12.90 -13.71
CA VAL A 389 11.56 -12.28 -14.56
C VAL A 389 11.98 -12.31 -16.02
N TRP A 390 11.15 -12.93 -16.85
CA TRP A 390 11.34 -12.99 -18.30
C TRP A 390 10.66 -11.79 -18.95
N VAL A 391 11.43 -10.97 -19.66
CA VAL A 391 10.91 -9.74 -20.29
C VAL A 391 10.54 -9.95 -21.76
N TRP A 392 11.52 -10.25 -22.61
CA TRP A 392 11.34 -10.34 -24.06
C TRP A 392 12.27 -11.38 -24.65
N SER A 393 11.74 -12.27 -25.50
CA SER A 393 12.48 -13.33 -26.20
C SER A 393 13.52 -14.06 -25.35
N GLY A 394 13.21 -14.33 -24.07
CA GLY A 394 14.10 -15.06 -23.18
C GLY A 394 15.22 -14.24 -22.54
N ILE A 395 15.13 -12.90 -22.47
CA ILE A 395 16.04 -12.09 -21.62
C ILE A 395 15.61 -12.23 -20.15
N PRO A 396 16.41 -12.87 -19.28
CA PRO A 396 16.12 -12.99 -17.86
C PRO A 396 16.68 -11.78 -17.11
N ILE A 397 15.81 -11.04 -16.43
CA ILE A 397 16.20 -10.09 -15.39
C ILE A 397 16.08 -10.80 -14.05
N VAL A 398 17.14 -10.74 -13.25
CA VAL A 398 17.22 -11.43 -11.96
C VAL A 398 17.47 -10.43 -10.85
N PHE A 399 16.84 -10.66 -9.69
CA PHE A 399 17.12 -9.91 -8.48
C PHE A 399 17.15 -10.86 -7.28
N GLY A 400 18.00 -10.55 -6.31
CA GLY A 400 18.29 -11.44 -5.20
C GLY A 400 19.13 -10.75 -4.13
N CYS A 401 19.75 -11.55 -3.26
CA CYS A 401 20.71 -11.10 -2.25
C CYS A 401 22.09 -11.72 -2.49
N PRO A 402 23.14 -11.31 -1.75
CA PRO A 402 24.49 -11.87 -1.89
C PRO A 402 24.57 -13.39 -1.66
N ASP A 403 23.66 -13.95 -0.87
CA ASP A 403 23.63 -15.38 -0.56
C ASP A 403 22.93 -16.26 -1.63
N CYS A 404 22.42 -15.65 -2.70
CA CYS A 404 21.74 -16.39 -3.76
C CYS A 404 22.70 -17.26 -4.60
N HIS A 405 22.17 -18.36 -5.14
CA HIS A 405 22.92 -19.14 -6.12
C HIS A 405 23.27 -18.33 -7.38
N PRO A 406 24.51 -18.42 -7.89
CA PRO A 406 24.89 -17.78 -9.14
C PRO A 406 23.98 -18.24 -10.27
N THR A 407 23.30 -17.28 -10.89
CA THR A 407 22.31 -17.59 -11.92
C THR A 407 22.48 -16.71 -13.14
N ARG A 408 22.15 -17.26 -14.33
CA ARG A 408 22.23 -16.52 -15.59
C ARG A 408 21.09 -15.50 -15.68
N GLY A 409 21.45 -14.24 -15.93
CA GLY A 409 20.52 -13.14 -16.15
C GLY A 409 21.20 -11.80 -15.92
N TRP A 410 20.53 -10.72 -16.32
CA TRP A 410 20.98 -9.37 -15.98
C TRP A 410 20.55 -9.05 -14.54
N GLN A 411 21.51 -8.71 -13.69
CA GLN A 411 21.29 -8.47 -12.27
C GLN A 411 20.76 -7.06 -12.03
N ALA A 412 19.55 -6.98 -11.48
CA ALA A 412 18.84 -5.72 -11.25
C ALA A 412 19.47 -4.86 -10.17
#